data_AF-A0A7L4QZD3-F1
#
_entry.id   AF-A0A7L4QZD3-F1
#
_cell.length_a   1.000
_cell.length_b   1.000
_cell.length_c   1.000
_cell.angle_alpha   90.00
_cell.angle_beta   90.00
_cell.angle_gamma   90.00
#
_symmetry.space_group_name_H-M   'P 1'
#
loop_
_entity.id
_entity.type
_entity.pdbx_description
1 polymer ?
#
loop_
_entity_poly.entity_id
_entity_poly.type
_entity_poly.pdbx_seq_one_letter_code
_entity_poly.pdbx_strand_id
1 'polypeptide(L)'
;IEALGKVTSKSTSGVDVTEEYIDVEARLSNLEKQELRLQEILDMATTVEEVLEVEKVLGRVRGEIESLTGRLNYLNDRIDLSTITVSVSEPRNITHSWGLRDALSDSVRGFIASVNGIIVFIGIALPIVIFVTIVGSAVIFVKRRVWR
;
A
#
# COMPACT_ATOMS: atom_id res chain seq x y z
N ILE A 1 -3.70 -17.70 -11.06
CA ILE A 1 -4.06 -16.26 -10.88
C ILE A 1 -4.42 -15.62 -12.22
N GLU A 2 -3.66 -15.88 -13.29
CA GLU A 2 -3.95 -15.38 -14.66
C GLU A 2 -5.31 -15.84 -15.23
N ALA A 3 -5.82 -16.99 -14.79
CA ALA A 3 -7.15 -17.46 -15.18
C ALA A 3 -8.33 -16.76 -14.47
N LEU A 4 -8.08 -15.94 -13.43
CA LEU A 4 -9.12 -15.33 -12.59
C LEU A 4 -9.36 -13.84 -12.90
N GLY A 5 -8.55 -13.24 -13.78
CA GLY A 5 -8.67 -11.82 -14.14
C GLY A 5 -7.47 -11.29 -14.93
N LYS A 6 -7.57 -10.04 -15.40
CA LYS A 6 -6.46 -9.38 -16.11
C LYS A 6 -5.40 -8.92 -15.10
N VAL A 7 -4.19 -9.49 -15.18
CA VAL A 7 -3.06 -9.06 -14.35
C VAL A 7 -2.56 -7.70 -14.84
N THR A 8 -2.68 -6.67 -14.00
CA THR A 8 -2.24 -5.30 -14.33
C THR A 8 -0.77 -5.07 -13.97
N SER A 9 -0.27 -5.73 -12.93
CA SER A 9 1.12 -5.65 -12.49
C SER A 9 1.52 -6.92 -11.74
N LYS A 10 2.74 -7.38 -11.96
CA LYS A 10 3.36 -8.51 -11.26
C LYS A 10 4.76 -8.09 -10.86
N SER A 11 5.05 -8.14 -9.57
CA SER A 11 6.40 -7.97 -9.03
C SER A 11 6.77 -9.23 -8.26
N THR A 12 7.95 -9.75 -8.53
CA THR A 12 8.51 -10.89 -7.81
C THR A 12 9.80 -10.41 -7.15
N SER A 13 9.84 -10.50 -5.82
CA SER A 13 11.03 -10.22 -5.02
C SER A 13 11.31 -11.46 -4.20
N GLY A 14 12.51 -12.01 -4.35
CA GLY A 14 13.01 -13.14 -3.58
C GLY A 14 14.43 -12.81 -3.15
N VAL A 15 14.70 -12.98 -1.86
CA VAL A 15 16.08 -12.97 -1.36
C VAL A 15 16.58 -14.40 -1.51
N ASP A 16 17.54 -14.61 -2.40
CA ASP A 16 18.19 -15.90 -2.54
C ASP A 16 19.10 -16.11 -1.32
N VAL A 17 18.72 -17.07 -0.47
CA VAL A 17 19.46 -17.45 0.74
C VAL A 17 20.22 -18.76 0.54
N THR A 18 20.25 -19.32 -0.69
CA THR A 18 20.94 -20.58 -0.99
C THR A 18 22.46 -20.45 -0.79
N GLU A 19 23.06 -19.32 -1.19
CA GLU A 19 24.48 -19.05 -0.94
C GLU A 19 24.80 -19.02 0.56
N GLU A 20 23.99 -18.30 1.35
CA GLU A 20 24.16 -18.23 2.80
C GLU A 20 23.98 -19.59 3.47
N TYR A 21 23.03 -20.39 3.01
CA TYR A 21 22.78 -21.74 3.52
C TYR A 21 24.00 -22.64 3.34
N ILE A 22 24.55 -22.71 2.13
CA ILE A 22 25.72 -23.54 1.80
C ILE A 22 26.93 -23.09 2.63
N ASP A 23 27.13 -21.78 2.78
CA ASP A 23 28.23 -21.22 3.58
C ASP A 23 28.12 -21.58 5.07
N VAL A 24 26.92 -21.46 5.64
CA VAL A 24 26.67 -21.80 7.05
C VAL A 24 26.84 -23.30 7.29
N GLU A 25 26.32 -24.15 6.40
CA GLU A 25 26.47 -25.59 6.46
C GLU A 25 27.95 -26.02 6.38
N ALA A 26 28.70 -25.44 5.44
CA ALA A 26 30.13 -25.71 5.30
C ALA A 26 30.93 -25.32 6.55
N ARG A 27 30.61 -24.16 7.15
CA ARG A 27 31.22 -23.72 8.41
C ARG A 27 30.88 -24.64 9.58
N LEU A 28 29.61 -25.04 9.69
CA LEU A 28 29.15 -25.96 10.73
C LEU A 28 29.91 -27.30 10.64
N SER A 29 29.98 -27.91 9.46
CA SER A 29 30.71 -29.17 9.26
C SER A 29 32.20 -29.06 9.60
N ASN A 30 32.82 -27.91 9.34
CA ASN A 30 34.22 -27.69 9.70
C ASN A 30 34.41 -27.58 11.22
N LEU A 31 33.50 -26.90 11.92
CA LEU A 31 33.54 -26.81 13.38
C LEU A 31 33.28 -28.15 14.06
N GLU A 32 32.37 -28.98 13.54
CA GLU A 32 32.14 -30.34 14.05
C GLU A 32 33.40 -31.22 13.92
N LYS A 33 34.09 -31.14 12.78
CA LYS A 33 35.39 -31.82 12.61
C LYS A 33 36.46 -31.28 13.56
N GLN A 34 36.44 -29.97 13.82
CA GLN A 34 37.34 -29.36 14.78
C GLN A 34 37.01 -29.82 16.21
N GLU A 35 35.74 -29.95 16.57
CA GLU A 35 35.31 -30.51 17.85
C GLU A 35 35.83 -31.94 18.03
N LEU A 36 35.65 -32.80 17.02
CA LEU A 36 36.16 -34.18 17.06
C LEU A 36 37.67 -34.22 17.27
N ARG A 37 38.43 -33.39 16.54
CA ARG A 37 39.89 -33.31 16.72
C ARG A 37 40.27 -32.78 18.10
N LEU A 38 39.50 -31.85 18.67
CA LEU A 38 39.74 -31.37 20.04
C LEU A 38 39.44 -32.45 21.07
N GLN A 39 38.43 -33.29 20.84
CA GLN A 39 38.15 -34.46 21.70
C GLN A 39 39.30 -35.48 21.63
N GLU A 40 39.85 -35.76 20.44
CA GLU A 40 41.05 -36.61 20.30
C GLU A 40 42.26 -36.04 21.06
N ILE A 41 42.45 -34.71 21.01
CA ILE A 41 43.52 -34.04 21.76
C ILE A 41 43.27 -34.12 23.27
N LEU A 42 42.01 -33.97 23.71
CA LEU A 42 41.62 -34.11 25.10
C LEU A 42 41.92 -35.51 25.64
N ASP A 43 41.67 -36.55 24.85
CA ASP A 43 41.96 -37.94 25.23
C ASP A 43 43.47 -38.23 25.37
N MET A 44 44.31 -37.44 24.70
CA MET A 44 45.78 -37.52 24.79
C MET A 44 46.37 -36.62 25.90
N ALA A 45 45.57 -35.74 26.50
CA ALA A 45 46.04 -34.82 27.53
C ALA A 45 46.42 -35.57 28.81
N THR A 46 47.58 -35.23 29.39
CA THR A 46 48.11 -35.95 30.56
C THR A 46 48.11 -35.11 31.83
N THR A 47 48.07 -33.79 31.68
CA THR A 47 48.05 -32.85 32.80
C THR A 47 46.69 -32.16 32.93
N VAL A 48 46.35 -31.75 34.15
CA VAL A 48 45.10 -31.01 34.41
C VAL A 48 45.09 -29.67 33.67
N GLU A 49 46.24 -29.03 33.50
CA GLU A 49 46.35 -27.75 32.80
C GLU A 49 46.03 -27.91 31.30
N GLU A 50 46.57 -28.95 30.64
CA GLU A 50 46.23 -29.29 29.25
C GLU A 50 44.73 -29.59 29.08
N VAL A 51 44.14 -30.36 30.00
CA VAL A 51 42.70 -30.66 29.98
C VAL A 51 41.85 -29.39 30.06
N LEU A 52 42.18 -28.49 30.99
CA LEU A 52 41.46 -27.23 31.16
C LEU A 52 41.59 -26.30 29.94
N GLU A 53 42.76 -26.27 29.30
CA GLU A 53 42.98 -25.50 28.08
C GLU A 53 42.14 -26.03 26.92
N VAL A 54 42.13 -27.35 26.71
CA VAL A 54 41.34 -27.98 25.64
C VAL A 54 39.85 -27.79 25.86
N GLU A 55 39.35 -28.00 27.09
CA GLU A 55 37.94 -27.77 27.46
C GLU A 55 37.50 -26.32 27.21
N LYS A 56 38.36 -25.34 27.50
CA LYS A 56 38.07 -23.92 27.22
C LYS A 56 37.90 -23.64 25.73
N VAL A 57 38.67 -24.33 24.87
CA VAL A 57 38.52 -24.20 23.41
C VAL A 57 37.28 -24.98 22.94
N LEU A 58 37.06 -26.18 23.47
CA LEU A 58 35.92 -27.03 23.15
C LEU A 58 34.59 -26.32 23.44
N GLY A 59 34.48 -25.66 24.60
CA GLY A 59 33.30 -24.86 24.95
C GLY A 59 33.03 -23.70 23.99
N ARG A 60 34.08 -23.07 23.45
CA ARG A 60 33.93 -22.02 22.43
C ARG A 60 33.43 -22.60 21.11
N VAL A 61 34.04 -23.69 20.65
CA VAL A 61 33.65 -24.37 19.40
C VAL A 61 32.19 -24.84 19.49
N ARG A 62 31.78 -25.45 20.61
CA ARG A 62 30.39 -25.84 20.85
C ARG A 62 29.42 -24.66 20.81
N GLY A 63 29.77 -23.54 21.43
CA GLY A 63 28.94 -22.33 21.35
C GLY A 63 28.78 -21.80 19.92
N GLU A 64 29.83 -21.88 19.10
CA GLU A 64 29.75 -21.53 17.68
C GLU A 64 28.89 -22.51 16.88
N ILE A 65 29.04 -23.82 17.11
CA ILE A 65 28.21 -24.89 16.52
C ILE A 65 26.73 -24.65 16.83
N GLU A 66 26.38 -24.42 18.10
CA GLU A 66 25.00 -24.15 18.52
C GLU A 66 24.43 -22.91 17.83
N SER A 67 25.21 -21.84 17.74
CA SER A 67 24.81 -20.59 17.07
C SER A 67 24.55 -20.80 15.58
N LEU A 68 25.45 -21.48 14.88
CA LEU A 68 25.29 -21.78 13.44
C LEU A 68 24.16 -22.78 13.18
N THR A 69 23.97 -23.76 14.06
CA THR A 69 22.84 -24.70 13.99
C THR A 69 21.51 -23.96 14.09
N GLY A 70 21.40 -23.01 15.04
CA GLY A 70 20.23 -22.14 15.15
C GLY A 70 20.00 -21.29 13.90
N ARG A 71 21.08 -20.76 13.29
CA ARG A 71 20.99 -20.01 12.03
C ARG A 71 20.52 -20.88 10.87
N LEU A 72 21.05 -22.09 10.74
CA LEU A 72 20.67 -23.03 9.69
C LEU A 72 19.18 -23.42 9.79
N ASN A 73 18.69 -23.70 11.00
CA ASN A 73 17.27 -23.98 11.25
C ASN A 73 16.38 -22.80 10.83
N TYR A 74 16.78 -21.57 11.17
CA TYR A 74 16.06 -20.37 10.75
C TYR A 74 16.03 -20.18 9.21
N LEU A 75 17.13 -20.51 8.52
CA LEU A 75 17.18 -20.46 7.06
C LEU A 75 16.27 -21.53 6.43
N ASN A 76 16.27 -22.75 6.98
CA ASN A 76 15.36 -23.83 6.56
C ASN A 76 13.89 -23.40 6.68
N ASP A 77 13.48 -22.81 7.80
CA ASP A 77 12.10 -22.36 8.03
C ASP A 77 11.65 -21.27 7.03
N ARG A 78 12.60 -20.52 6.44
CA ARG A 78 12.32 -19.45 5.47
C ARG A 78 12.28 -19.91 4.02
N ILE A 79 12.95 -21.00 3.68
CA ILE A 79 12.92 -21.56 2.31
C ILE A 79 11.50 -22.05 1.96
N ASP A 80 10.74 -22.49 2.96
CA ASP A 80 9.39 -23.04 2.76
C ASP A 80 8.29 -21.99 2.54
N LEU A 81 8.56 -20.68 2.70
CA LEU A 81 7.52 -19.64 2.72
C LEU A 81 7.65 -18.61 1.59
N SER A 82 7.01 -18.89 0.45
CA SER A 82 6.72 -17.87 -0.57
C SER A 82 5.47 -17.07 -0.17
N THR A 83 5.65 -15.84 0.33
CA THR A 83 4.52 -14.93 0.62
C THR A 83 3.97 -14.35 -0.68
N ILE A 84 2.74 -14.72 -1.06
CA ILE A 84 2.03 -14.15 -2.22
C ILE A 84 1.03 -13.11 -1.74
N THR A 85 1.29 -11.83 -2.03
CA THR A 85 0.32 -10.74 -1.78
C THR A 85 -0.49 -10.45 -3.04
N VAL A 86 -1.82 -10.61 -2.97
CA VAL A 86 -2.74 -10.31 -4.07
C VAL A 86 -3.60 -9.10 -3.71
N SER A 87 -3.55 -8.05 -4.54
CA SER A 87 -4.48 -6.92 -4.48
C SER A 87 -5.44 -7.00 -5.67
N VAL A 88 -6.74 -6.98 -5.39
CA VAL A 88 -7.80 -7.04 -6.41
C VAL A 88 -8.57 -5.72 -6.39
N SER A 89 -8.84 -5.17 -7.57
CA SER A 89 -9.67 -3.98 -7.74
C SER A 89 -10.70 -4.22 -8.82
N GLU A 90 -11.96 -3.86 -8.55
CA GLU A 90 -13.03 -3.95 -9.53
C GLU A 90 -12.88 -2.80 -10.55
N PRO A 91 -12.93 -3.08 -11.87
CA PRO A 91 -12.91 -2.02 -12.87
C PRO A 91 -14.18 -1.16 -12.73
N ARG A 92 -14.03 0.16 -12.62
CA ARG A 92 -15.17 1.07 -12.59
C ARG A 92 -15.95 0.96 -13.89
N ASN A 93 -17.20 0.54 -13.81
CA ASN A 93 -18.14 0.60 -14.93
C ASN A 93 -18.38 2.08 -15.28
N ILE A 94 -17.73 2.55 -16.35
CA ILE A 94 -18.18 3.74 -17.07
C ILE A 94 -19.43 3.33 -17.85
N THR A 95 -20.56 3.27 -17.15
CA THR A 95 -21.86 3.00 -17.77
C THR A 95 -22.26 4.24 -18.57
N HIS A 96 -21.85 4.32 -19.83
CA HIS A 96 -22.57 5.12 -20.81
C HIS A 96 -23.79 4.32 -21.26
N SER A 97 -24.83 4.24 -20.43
CA SER A 97 -26.14 3.77 -20.86
C SER A 97 -26.84 4.91 -21.59
N TRP A 98 -26.70 4.93 -22.91
CA TRP A 98 -27.53 5.76 -23.78
C TRP A 98 -28.94 5.15 -23.84
N GLY A 99 -29.70 5.30 -22.76
CA GLY A 99 -31.11 4.95 -22.72
C GLY A 99 -31.96 6.12 -23.23
N LEU A 100 -32.63 5.96 -24.38
CA LEU A 100 -33.58 6.96 -24.90
C LEU A 100 -34.63 7.37 -23.85
N ARG A 101 -35.03 6.42 -22.99
CA ARG A 101 -35.99 6.64 -21.90
C ARG A 101 -35.41 7.51 -20.78
N ASP A 102 -34.16 7.29 -20.41
CA ASP A 102 -33.49 8.08 -19.36
C ASP A 102 -33.21 9.49 -19.87
N ALA A 103 -32.72 9.61 -21.10
CA ALA A 103 -32.51 10.90 -21.77
C ALA A 103 -33.81 11.72 -21.90
N LEU A 104 -34.94 11.06 -22.20
CA LEU A 104 -36.24 11.71 -22.27
C LEU A 104 -36.70 12.18 -20.88
N SER A 105 -36.51 11.36 -19.85
CA SER A 105 -36.90 11.70 -18.48
C SER A 105 -36.09 12.87 -17.91
N ASP A 106 -34.78 12.92 -18.19
CA ASP A 106 -33.90 14.01 -17.77
C ASP A 106 -34.21 15.29 -18.54
N SER A 107 -34.56 15.18 -19.83
CA SER A 107 -34.98 16.34 -20.63
C SER A 107 -36.27 16.97 -20.09
N VAL A 108 -37.26 16.15 -19.70
CA VAL A 108 -38.52 16.65 -19.10
C VAL A 108 -38.25 17.33 -17.75
N ARG A 109 -37.40 16.74 -16.91
CA ARG A 109 -37.00 17.36 -15.62
C ARG A 109 -36.26 18.68 -15.84
N GLY A 110 -35.34 18.73 -16.79
CA GLY A 110 -34.62 19.94 -17.17
C GLY A 110 -35.54 21.04 -17.71
N PHE A 111 -36.55 20.67 -18.49
CA PHE A 111 -37.57 21.60 -18.99
C PHE A 111 -38.39 22.20 -17.84
N ILE A 112 -38.88 21.37 -16.91
CA ILE A 112 -39.64 21.83 -15.73
C ILE A 112 -38.76 22.75 -14.86
N ALA A 113 -37.49 22.38 -14.64
CA ALA A 113 -36.55 23.19 -13.88
C ALA A 113 -36.29 24.56 -14.55
N SER A 114 -36.21 24.60 -15.88
CA SER A 114 -36.02 25.84 -16.65
C SER A 114 -37.23 26.76 -16.53
N VAL A 115 -38.45 26.22 -16.65
CA VAL A 115 -39.70 26.99 -16.46
C VAL A 115 -39.78 27.54 -15.04
N ASN A 116 -39.48 26.73 -14.04
CA ASN A 116 -39.46 27.19 -12.65
C ASN A 116 -38.39 28.27 -12.42
N GLY A 117 -37.22 28.13 -13.05
CA GLY A 117 -36.15 29.13 -13.03
C GLY A 117 -36.59 30.47 -13.60
N ILE A 118 -37.34 30.48 -14.71
CA ILE A 118 -37.91 31.71 -15.28
C ILE A 118 -38.93 32.35 -14.34
N ILE A 119 -39.80 31.56 -13.72
CA ILE A 119 -40.80 32.06 -12.75
C ILE A 119 -40.09 32.72 -11.56
N VAL A 120 -39.10 32.05 -10.98
CA VAL A 120 -38.31 32.59 -9.87
C VAL A 120 -37.56 33.85 -10.29
N PHE A 121 -36.94 33.86 -11.48
CA PHE A 121 -36.24 35.02 -12.02
C PHE A 121 -37.18 36.23 -12.16
N ILE A 122 -38.37 36.04 -12.73
CA ILE A 122 -39.39 37.09 -12.85
C ILE A 122 -39.82 37.57 -11.46
N GLY A 123 -40.06 36.65 -10.52
CA GLY A 123 -40.43 36.98 -9.14
C GLY A 123 -39.40 37.87 -8.43
N ILE A 124 -38.11 37.64 -8.67
CA ILE A 124 -37.02 38.47 -8.12
C ILE A 124 -36.89 39.80 -8.89
N ALA A 125 -37.02 39.79 -10.22
CA ALA A 125 -36.83 40.97 -11.05
C ALA A 125 -37.96 42.00 -10.91
N LEU A 126 -39.20 41.56 -10.73
CA LEU A 126 -40.39 42.42 -10.64
C LEU A 126 -40.28 43.55 -9.59
N PRO A 127 -39.95 43.27 -8.31
CA PRO A 127 -39.80 44.33 -7.30
C PRO A 127 -38.63 45.28 -7.61
N ILE A 128 -37.54 44.80 -8.21
CA ILE A 128 -36.39 45.64 -8.58
C ILE A 128 -36.78 46.61 -9.71
N VAL A 129 -37.47 46.12 -10.74
CA VAL A 129 -37.94 46.95 -11.85
C VAL A 129 -38.94 48.00 -11.37
N ILE A 130 -39.87 47.62 -10.49
CA ILE A 130 -40.81 48.58 -9.85
C ILE A 130 -40.03 49.65 -9.08
N PHE A 131 -39.04 49.26 -8.28
CA PHE A 131 -38.24 50.20 -7.51
C PHE A 131 -37.47 51.18 -8.43
N VAL A 132 -36.81 50.68 -9.47
CA VAL A 132 -36.06 51.51 -10.42
C VAL A 132 -36.97 52.46 -11.20
N THR A 133 -38.17 52.03 -11.60
CA THR A 133 -39.11 52.92 -12.30
C THR A 133 -39.66 54.02 -11.38
N ILE A 134 -39.96 53.71 -10.12
CA ILE A 134 -40.38 54.71 -9.12
C ILE A 134 -39.26 55.73 -8.85
N VAL A 135 -38.04 55.26 -8.56
CA VAL A 135 -36.89 56.15 -8.29
C VAL A 135 -36.53 56.95 -9.53
N GLY A 136 -36.47 56.33 -10.71
CA GLY A 136 -36.17 57.01 -11.98
C GLY A 136 -37.20 58.10 -12.32
N SER A 137 -38.50 57.82 -12.14
CA SER A 137 -39.55 58.82 -12.38
C SER A 137 -39.47 59.99 -11.39
N ALA A 138 -39.16 59.73 -10.12
CA ALA A 138 -38.94 60.77 -9.12
C ALA A 138 -37.73 61.66 -9.46
N VAL A 139 -36.60 61.08 -9.89
CA VAL A 139 -35.41 61.83 -10.30
C VAL A 139 -35.69 62.70 -11.53
N ILE A 140 -36.37 62.16 -12.55
CA ILE A 140 -36.77 62.91 -13.74
C ILE A 140 -37.70 64.08 -13.36
N PHE A 141 -38.66 63.84 -12.46
CA PHE A 141 -39.58 64.86 -11.98
C PHE A 141 -38.87 65.99 -11.25
N VAL A 142 -37.93 65.68 -10.36
CA VAL A 142 -37.12 66.69 -9.64
C VAL A 142 -36.25 67.48 -10.62
N LYS A 143 -35.56 66.81 -11.56
CA LYS A 143 -34.74 67.49 -12.57
C LYS A 143 -35.57 68.43 -13.44
N ARG A 144 -36.77 68.03 -13.84
CA ARG A 144 -37.72 68.87 -14.60
C ARG A 144 -38.26 70.06 -13.79
N ARG A 145 -38.28 69.97 -12.46
CA ARG A 145 -38.74 71.03 -11.56
C ARG A 145 -37.64 72.02 -11.16
N VAL A 146 -36.37 71.60 -11.16
CA VAL A 146 -35.22 72.45 -10.83
C VAL A 146 -34.65 73.19 -12.05
N TRP A 147 -34.91 72.70 -13.27
CA TRP A 147 -34.55 73.37 -14.54
C TRP A 147 -35.69 74.18 -15.17
N ARG A 148 -36.76 74.45 -14.42
CA ARG A 148 -37.82 75.42 -14.75
C ARG A 148 -37.73 76.57 -13.77
#